data_AF-A0A292YZR4-F1
#
_entry.id   AF-A0A292YZR4-F1
#
_cell.length_a   1.000
_cell.length_b   1.000
_cell.length_c   1.000
_cell.angle_alpha   90.00
_cell.angle_beta   90.00
_cell.angle_gamma   90.00
#
_symmetry.space_group_name_H-M   'P 1'
#
loop_
_entity.id
_entity.type
_entity.pdbx_description
1 polymer ?
#
loop_
_entity_poly.entity_id
_entity_poly.type
_entity_poly.pdbx_seq_one_letter_code
_entity_poly.pdbx_strand_id
1 'polypeptide(L)'
;MNAMVSSVAAAAGLQSWAQGHAPHVAAAVGLLVDHGVWLRRRDFREVCVELAPDGECWIDWPAAREALEAREFAASTTETAVLDLALALGENRYRLSLMNLSESRAVVAAVARAAGVSR
;
A
#
# COMPACT_ATOMS: atom_id res chain seq x y z
N MET A 1 1.86 4.60 21.83
CA MET A 1 1.15 3.30 21.96
C MET A 1 -0.16 3.44 21.19
N ASN A 2 -0.20 3.11 19.90
CA ASN A 2 -1.43 3.15 19.12
C ASN A 2 -2.37 2.05 19.60
N ALA A 3 -3.64 2.41 19.85
CA ALA A 3 -4.68 1.46 20.19
C ALA A 3 -4.76 0.39 19.07
N MET A 4 -4.95 -0.88 19.43
CA MET A 4 -5.09 -1.97 18.46
C MET A 4 -6.31 -1.73 17.57
N VAL A 5 -6.13 -1.04 16.45
CA VAL A 5 -7.18 -0.88 15.43
C VAL A 5 -7.42 -2.26 14.82
N SER A 6 -8.65 -2.76 14.90
CA SER A 6 -9.04 -4.01 14.22
C SER A 6 -8.74 -3.91 12.72
N SER A 7 -8.50 -5.03 12.03
CA SER A 7 -8.18 -5.00 10.60
C SER A 7 -9.28 -4.34 9.75
N VAL A 8 -10.54 -4.50 10.14
CA VAL A 8 -11.70 -3.86 9.49
C VAL A 8 -11.69 -2.35 9.71
N ALA A 9 -11.44 -1.91 10.94
CA ALA A 9 -11.35 -0.48 11.24
C ALA A 9 -10.14 0.18 10.55
N ALA A 10 -9.01 -0.54 10.46
CA ALA A 10 -7.83 -0.07 9.75
C ALA A 10 -8.11 0.06 8.24
N ALA A 11 -8.73 -0.95 7.62
CA ALA A 11 -9.12 -0.90 6.22
C ALA A 11 -10.08 0.28 5.93
N ALA A 12 -11.12 0.45 6.75
CA ALA A 12 -12.08 1.55 6.58
C ALA A 12 -11.42 2.93 6.78
N GLY A 13 -10.59 3.08 7.81
CA GLY A 13 -9.86 4.32 8.10
C GLY A 13 -8.90 4.69 6.96
N LEU A 14 -8.10 3.72 6.50
CA LEU A 14 -7.18 3.92 5.38
C LEU A 14 -7.90 4.26 4.08
N GLN A 15 -9.02 3.60 3.77
CA GLN A 15 -9.81 3.93 2.58
C GLN A 15 -10.39 5.35 2.65
N SER A 16 -10.92 5.75 3.82
CA SER A 16 -11.43 7.11 4.02
C SER A 16 -10.32 8.15 3.85
N TRP A 17 -9.15 7.91 4.48
CA TRP A 17 -7.98 8.76 4.35
C TRP A 17 -7.53 8.90 2.90
N ALA A 18 -7.43 7.78 2.17
CA ALA A 18 -6.93 7.75 0.81
C ALA A 18 -7.80 8.51 -0.21
N GLN A 19 -9.10 8.73 0.07
CA GLN A 19 -9.99 9.51 -0.80
C GLN A 19 -9.58 10.98 -0.91
N GLY A 20 -8.89 11.52 0.08
CA GLY A 20 -8.35 12.89 0.07
C GLY A 20 -6.97 13.02 -0.58
N HIS A 21 -6.36 11.92 -1.04
CA HIS A 21 -4.96 11.88 -1.48
C HIS A 21 -4.79 11.64 -2.97
N ALA A 22 -3.54 11.77 -3.43
CA ALA A 22 -3.17 11.55 -4.82
C ALA A 22 -3.50 10.13 -5.28
N PRO A 23 -3.80 9.91 -6.59
CA PRO A 23 -4.25 8.60 -7.09
C PRO A 23 -3.33 7.42 -6.80
N HIS A 24 -2.01 7.65 -6.72
CA HIS A 24 -1.05 6.59 -6.40
C HIS A 24 -1.17 6.11 -4.94
N VAL A 25 -1.54 7.00 -4.01
CA VAL A 25 -1.83 6.65 -2.61
C VAL A 25 -3.11 5.83 -2.53
N ALA A 26 -4.17 6.26 -3.24
CA ALA A 26 -5.42 5.52 -3.31
C ALA A 26 -5.23 4.12 -3.91
N ALA A 27 -4.42 3.99 -4.96
CA ALA A 27 -4.08 2.70 -5.54
C ALA A 27 -3.28 1.80 -4.58
N ALA A 28 -2.32 2.35 -3.84
CA ALA A 28 -1.54 1.62 -2.85
C ALA A 28 -2.42 1.07 -1.72
N VAL A 29 -3.28 1.93 -1.15
CA VAL A 29 -4.23 1.55 -0.10
C VAL A 29 -5.24 0.53 -0.61
N GLY A 30 -5.80 0.74 -1.81
CA GLY A 30 -6.71 -0.22 -2.45
C GLY A 30 -6.08 -1.60 -2.59
N LEU A 31 -4.83 -1.67 -3.08
CA LEU A 31 -4.11 -2.94 -3.21
C LEU A 31 -3.91 -3.66 -1.87
N LEU A 32 -3.58 -2.94 -0.79
CA LEU A 32 -3.42 -3.53 0.54
C LEU A 32 -4.74 -4.04 1.11
N VAL A 33 -5.83 -3.29 0.91
CA VAL A 33 -7.17 -3.68 1.37
C VAL A 33 -7.68 -4.89 0.59
N ASP A 34 -7.58 -4.87 -0.73
CA ASP A 34 -8.05 -5.95 -1.61
C ASP A 34 -7.25 -7.23 -1.40
N HIS A 35 -5.93 -7.13 -1.24
CA HIS A 35 -5.11 -8.29 -0.90
C HIS A 35 -5.44 -8.83 0.50
N GLY A 36 -5.75 -7.94 1.45
CA GLY A 36 -6.30 -8.25 2.76
C GLY A 36 -5.36 -8.96 3.74
N VAL A 37 -4.21 -9.48 3.30
CA VAL A 37 -3.25 -10.18 4.16
C VAL A 37 -2.60 -9.22 5.15
N TRP A 38 -1.96 -8.16 4.66
CA TRP A 38 -1.14 -7.25 5.47
C TRP A 38 -1.93 -6.55 6.57
N LEU A 39 -3.15 -6.08 6.28
CA LEU A 39 -4.00 -5.42 7.28
C LEU A 39 -4.55 -6.37 8.36
N ARG A 40 -4.59 -7.68 8.11
CA ARG A 40 -4.94 -8.66 9.16
C ARG A 40 -3.79 -8.90 10.11
N ARG A 41 -2.55 -8.74 9.65
CA ARG A 41 -1.38 -8.98 10.47
C ARG A 41 -1.21 -7.90 11.52
N ARG A 42 -0.87 -8.32 12.74
CA ARG A 42 -0.69 -7.41 13.87
C ARG A 42 0.66 -6.70 13.79
N ASP A 43 1.72 -7.43 13.48
CA ASP A 43 3.08 -6.91 13.31
C ASP A 43 3.12 -5.75 12.30
N PHE A 44 2.49 -5.93 11.14
CA PHE A 44 2.37 -4.90 10.13
C PHE A 44 1.59 -3.67 10.64
N ARG A 45 0.44 -3.87 11.30
CA ARG A 45 -0.35 -2.74 11.81
C ARG A 45 0.39 -1.95 12.89
N GLU A 46 1.15 -2.61 13.75
CA GLU A 46 1.90 -1.94 14.82
C GLU A 46 3.08 -1.12 14.30
N VAL A 47 3.69 -1.54 13.19
CA VAL A 47 4.87 -0.88 12.60
C VAL A 47 4.50 0.15 11.53
N CYS A 48 3.49 -0.14 10.71
CA CYS A 48 3.26 0.58 9.47
C CYS A 48 1.99 1.44 9.48
N VAL A 49 1.08 1.25 10.44
CA VAL A 49 -0.20 1.97 10.48
C VAL A 49 -0.19 2.95 11.64
N GLU A 50 -0.31 4.22 11.29
CA GLU A 50 -0.44 5.30 12.27
C GLU A 50 -1.90 5.67 12.48
N LEU A 51 -2.22 6.03 13.72
CA LEU A 51 -3.54 6.50 14.14
C LEU A 51 -3.38 7.82 14.90
N ALA A 52 -3.91 8.91 14.34
CA ALA A 52 -3.97 10.18 15.04
C ALA A 52 -5.03 10.16 16.16
N PRO A 53 -4.90 11.05 17.17
CA PRO A 53 -5.87 11.18 18.25
C PRO A 53 -7.30 11.52 17.80
N ASP A 54 -7.46 12.13 16.63
CA ASP A 54 -8.75 12.46 16.01
C ASP A 54 -9.37 11.28 15.24
N GLY A 55 -8.69 10.14 15.18
CA GLY A 55 -9.14 8.93 14.51
C GLY A 55 -8.71 8.82 13.04
N GLU A 56 -7.94 9.77 12.51
CA GLU A 56 -7.34 9.64 11.18
C GLU A 56 -6.29 8.52 11.16
N CYS A 57 -6.29 7.70 10.11
CA CYS A 57 -5.43 6.52 9.99
C CYS A 57 -4.70 6.53 8.66
N TRP A 58 -3.38 6.35 8.67
CA TRP A 58 -2.54 6.33 7.46
C TRP A 58 -1.44 5.27 7.51
N ILE A 59 -0.85 4.97 6.35
CA ILE A 59 0.37 4.17 6.29
C ILE A 59 1.58 5.09 6.43
N ASP A 60 2.48 4.79 7.37
CA ASP A 60 3.83 5.34 7.37
C ASP A 60 4.65 4.61 6.30
N TRP A 61 4.71 5.19 5.10
CA TRP A 61 5.40 4.57 3.96
C TRP A 61 6.90 4.39 4.21
N PRO A 62 7.65 5.39 4.72
CA PRO A 62 9.05 5.20 5.10
C PRO A 62 9.28 4.08 6.11
N ALA A 63 8.51 4.02 7.20
CA ALA A 63 8.66 2.98 8.21
C ALA A 63 8.34 1.59 7.64
N ALA A 64 7.29 1.49 6.81
CA ALA A 64 6.94 0.24 6.15
C ALA A 64 8.01 -0.23 5.16
N ARG A 65 8.66 0.70 4.46
CA ARG A 65 9.79 0.42 3.55
C ARG A 65 10.99 -0.10 4.32
N GLU A 66 11.36 0.57 5.41
CA GLU A 66 12.46 0.15 6.28
C GLU A 66 12.22 -1.26 6.84
N ALA A 67 11.03 -1.53 7.38
CA ALA A 67 10.67 -2.84 7.91
C ALA A 67 10.69 -3.95 6.84
N LEU A 68 10.26 -3.63 5.61
CA LEU A 68 10.33 -4.56 4.48
C LEU A 68 11.78 -4.87 4.10
N GLU A 69 12.65 -3.87 4.01
CA GLU A 69 14.06 -4.01 3.64
C GLU A 69 14.86 -4.76 4.73
N ALA A 70 14.54 -4.51 6.00
CA ALA A 70 15.09 -5.22 7.16
C ALA A 70 14.54 -6.65 7.30
N ARG A 71 13.58 -7.07 6.46
CA ARG A 71 12.92 -8.39 6.48
C ARG A 71 12.27 -8.71 7.82
N GLU A 72 11.64 -7.71 8.44
CA GLU A 72 11.00 -7.86 9.74
C GLU A 72 9.72 -8.70 9.67
N PHE A 73 9.12 -8.82 8.48
CA PHE A 73 7.92 -9.62 8.25
C PHE A 73 8.27 -11.03 7.77
N ALA A 74 7.87 -12.05 8.54
CA ALA A 74 7.83 -13.42 8.05
C ALA A 74 6.64 -13.56 7.06
N ALA A 75 6.90 -13.53 5.76
CA ALA A 75 5.90 -13.59 4.71
C ALA A 75 6.38 -14.41 3.50
N SER A 76 5.46 -14.91 2.70
CA SER A 76 5.78 -15.57 1.43
C SER A 76 6.33 -14.58 0.41
N THR A 77 7.06 -15.08 -0.59
CA THR A 77 7.61 -14.25 -1.67
C THR A 77 6.53 -13.43 -2.38
N THR A 78 5.34 -14.00 -2.58
CA THR A 78 4.22 -13.31 -3.24
C THR A 78 3.61 -12.23 -2.36
N GLU A 79 3.43 -12.48 -1.06
CA GLU A 79 2.94 -11.47 -0.12
C GLU A 79 3.92 -10.29 -0.02
N THR A 80 5.22 -10.59 0.08
CA THR A 80 6.30 -9.60 0.07
C THR A 80 6.31 -8.77 -1.21
N ALA A 81 6.12 -9.40 -2.38
CA ALA A 81 6.05 -8.68 -3.65
C ALA A 81 4.83 -7.76 -3.75
N VAL A 82 3.67 -8.17 -3.22
CA VAL A 82 2.48 -7.32 -3.16
C VAL A 82 2.70 -6.14 -2.23
N LEU A 83 3.34 -6.33 -1.06
CA LEU A 83 3.70 -5.24 -0.17
C LEU A 83 4.67 -4.26 -0.85
N ASP A 84 5.74 -4.78 -1.44
CA ASP A 84 6.73 -3.96 -2.14
C ASP A 84 6.10 -3.07 -3.21
N LEU A 85 5.19 -3.64 -4.01
CA LEU A 85 4.42 -2.89 -5.01
C LEU A 85 3.54 -1.82 -4.37
N ALA A 86 2.80 -2.15 -3.31
CA ALA A 86 1.97 -1.19 -2.60
C ALA A 86 2.80 -0.02 -2.05
N LEU A 87 3.97 -0.29 -1.44
CA LEU A 87 4.87 0.74 -0.94
C LEU A 87 5.43 1.60 -2.08
N ALA A 88 5.83 0.99 -3.20
CA ALA A 88 6.34 1.74 -4.35
C ALA A 88 5.28 2.69 -4.94
N LEU A 89 4.01 2.30 -4.92
CA LEU A 89 2.89 3.15 -5.28
C LEU A 89 2.66 4.26 -4.25
N GLY A 90 2.63 3.93 -2.96
CA GLY A 90 2.41 4.88 -1.86
C GLY A 90 3.46 5.99 -1.82
N GLU A 91 4.74 5.63 -1.99
CA GLU A 91 5.87 6.55 -2.05
C GLU A 91 5.97 7.36 -3.35
N ASN A 92 5.09 7.08 -4.33
CA ASN A 92 5.21 7.60 -5.69
C ASN A 92 6.62 7.34 -6.29
N ARG A 93 7.20 6.18 -6.00
CA ARG A 93 8.61 5.84 -6.30
C ARG A 93 8.93 5.96 -7.79
N TYR A 94 8.00 5.55 -8.63
CA TYR A 94 8.13 5.63 -10.09
C TYR A 94 7.56 6.92 -10.69
N ARG A 95 7.15 7.89 -9.87
CA ARG A 95 6.60 9.18 -10.30
C ARG A 95 5.43 9.06 -11.28
N LEU A 96 4.59 8.03 -11.10
CA LEU A 96 3.44 7.77 -11.98
C LEU A 96 2.48 8.96 -12.06
N SER A 97 2.35 9.71 -10.97
CA SER A 97 1.53 10.93 -10.92
C SER A 97 2.05 12.08 -11.78
N LEU A 98 3.30 12.04 -12.23
CA LEU A 98 3.91 13.05 -13.10
C LEU A 98 3.92 12.62 -14.58
N MET A 99 3.57 11.38 -14.88
CA MET A 99 3.56 10.85 -16.24
C MET A 99 2.43 11.45 -17.06
N ASN A 100 2.70 11.66 -18.35
CA ASN A 100 1.64 12.01 -19.29
C ASN A 100 0.83 10.76 -19.70
N LEU A 101 -0.30 10.97 -20.36
CA LEU A 101 -1.23 9.90 -20.76
C LEU A 101 -0.58 8.80 -21.62
N SER A 102 0.37 9.15 -22.50
CA SER A 102 1.03 8.17 -23.37
C SER A 102 1.96 7.26 -22.56
N GLU A 103 2.76 7.84 -21.67
CA GLU A 103 3.64 7.11 -20.75
C GLU A 103 2.84 6.20 -19.82
N SER A 104 1.76 6.70 -19.21
CA SER A 104 0.90 5.91 -18.34
C SER A 104 0.29 4.71 -19.07
N ARG A 105 -0.19 4.90 -20.31
CA ARG A 105 -0.75 3.80 -21.13
C ARG A 105 0.29 2.73 -21.43
N ALA A 106 1.51 3.13 -21.78
CA ALA A 106 2.60 2.20 -22.05
C ALA A 106 2.96 1.37 -20.80
N VAL A 107 3.04 2.00 -19.62
CA VAL A 107 3.28 1.32 -18.34
C VAL A 107 2.16 0.34 -18.01
N VAL A 108 0.89 0.77 -18.10
CA VAL A 108 -0.27 -0.11 -17.83
C VAL A 108 -0.26 -1.33 -18.74
N ALA A 109 -0.02 -1.15 -20.05
CA ALA A 109 0.06 -2.27 -20.99
C ALA A 109 1.25 -3.20 -20.71
N ALA A 110 2.40 -2.66 -20.28
CA ALA A 110 3.56 -3.46 -19.88
C ALA A 110 3.27 -4.30 -18.62
N VAL A 111 2.69 -3.68 -17.58
CA VAL A 111 2.33 -4.36 -16.33
C VAL A 111 1.26 -5.43 -16.57
N ALA A 112 0.23 -5.13 -17.37
CA ALA A 112 -0.83 -6.08 -17.68
C ALA A 112 -0.30 -7.31 -18.46
N ARG A 113 0.68 -7.12 -19.36
CA ARG A 113 1.36 -8.24 -20.03
C ARG A 113 2.23 -9.04 -19.06
N ALA A 114 3.00 -8.36 -18.21
CA ALA A 114 3.84 -9.02 -17.21
C ALA A 114 3.01 -9.85 -16.20
N ALA A 115 1.82 -9.39 -15.85
CA ALA A 115 0.87 -10.08 -14.98
C ALA A 115 0.03 -11.16 -15.71
N GLY A 116 0.19 -11.34 -17.03
CA GLY A 116 -0.55 -12.34 -17.80
C GLY A 116 -2.06 -12.06 -17.97
N VAL A 117 -2.51 -10.83 -17.72
CA VAL A 117 -3.92 -10.40 -17.83
C VAL A 117 -4.24 -9.74 -19.17
N SER A 118 -3.24 -9.48 -20.01
CA SER A 118 -3.45 -9.08 -21.41
C SER A 118 -3.55 -10.34 -22.29
N ARG A 119 -4.76 -10.68 -22.74
CA ARG A 119 -4.97 -11.55 -23.91
C ARG A 119 -5.28 -10.72 -25.14
#